data_AF-A0A846TAC2-F1
#
_entry.id   AF-A0A846TAC2-F1
#
_cell.length_a   1.000
_cell.length_b   1.000
_cell.length_c   1.000
_cell.angle_alpha   90.00
_cell.angle_beta   90.00
_cell.angle_gamma   90.00
#
_symmetry.space_group_name_H-M   'P 1'
#
loop_
_entity.id
_entity.type
_entity.pdbx_description
1 polymer ?
#
loop_
_entity_poly.entity_id
_entity_poly.type
_entity_poly.pdbx_seq_one_letter_code
_entity_poly.pdbx_strand_id
1 'polypeptide(L)'
;MNLTLKNFIQKQYEIPSFVFTVSHQAAGLITKIYGREAQVFPNAVDESVFCVNGDKELGERPYLLMVGGESAAFKGIPDIIDAYEKVKEDFEIDLYWITPEEPSEKLRSRVTRVFVNPRQQKIGSLYRGAALYICGSTYENFPLPPLEAMSCGCPVVTTNNTGSLEYAVHGQNALICNMKDSVDMAEKIKEVLSDAALKESLITNGVATSNQYKWNNIIENILEYYKNIAGHGVLPDCTLDDWDIAIEEKACLYKEDYIKLKKMLLVTNADIVKAPVIYSIEKVPQIARWEVVAIRKNCDEGIVEECYCPVWPLKKLHLYDLKGYQSFLKKQYDKALEEFTQLYNGDTSKDKAVWAKWIVLTLIRLQRKQEAKRMLKQYIKEHPHNADFYKLGILAGEKEQQDPFSVEAIKLLGEATGSAEFFYKVEP
;
A
#
# COMPACT_ATOMS: atom_id res chain seq x y z
N MET A 1 -15.70 4.93 2.64
CA MET A 1 -14.75 3.82 2.39
C MET A 1 -15.56 2.54 2.22
N ASN A 2 -15.27 1.72 1.20
CA ASN A 2 -16.01 0.47 0.94
C ASN A 2 -15.81 -0.52 2.11
N LEU A 3 -16.88 -1.18 2.57
CA LEU A 3 -16.86 -2.16 3.66
C LEU A 3 -15.84 -3.29 3.42
N THR A 4 -15.68 -3.71 2.16
CA THR A 4 -14.68 -4.72 1.76
C THR A 4 -13.26 -4.26 2.07
N LEU A 5 -12.92 -3.01 1.74
CA LEU A 5 -11.58 -2.45 2.02
C LEU A 5 -11.32 -2.36 3.52
N LYS A 6 -12.33 -1.95 4.30
CA LYS A 6 -12.21 -1.89 5.76
C LYS A 6 -11.94 -3.28 6.35
N ASN A 7 -12.69 -4.29 5.92
CA ASN A 7 -12.50 -5.68 6.37
C ASN A 7 -11.14 -6.24 5.97
N PHE A 8 -10.68 -5.93 4.75
CA PHE A 8 -9.35 -6.32 4.30
C PHE A 8 -8.26 -5.70 5.19
N ILE A 9 -8.29 -4.39 5.41
CA ILE A 9 -7.32 -3.69 6.26
C ILE A 9 -7.34 -4.27 7.67
N GLN A 10 -8.53 -4.51 8.24
CA GLN A 10 -8.65 -5.09 9.58
C GLN A 10 -7.97 -6.46 9.66
N LYS A 11 -8.23 -7.36 8.70
CA LYS A 11 -7.53 -8.66 8.63
C LYS A 11 -6.02 -8.50 8.48
N GLN A 12 -5.55 -7.53 7.70
CA GLN A 12 -4.11 -7.28 7.58
C GLN A 12 -3.47 -6.84 8.90
N TYR A 13 -4.19 -6.13 9.78
CA TYR A 13 -3.70 -5.77 11.11
C TYR A 13 -3.80 -6.91 12.14
N GLU A 14 -4.50 -8.01 11.84
CA GLU A 14 -4.57 -9.20 12.71
C GLU A 14 -3.37 -10.13 12.51
N ILE A 15 -2.81 -10.17 11.29
CA ILE A 15 -1.74 -11.11 10.89
C ILE A 15 -0.36 -10.82 11.52
N PRO A 16 0.20 -9.59 11.44
CA PRO A 16 1.59 -9.37 11.84
C PRO A 16 1.72 -9.44 13.36
N SER A 17 2.76 -10.09 13.88
CA SER A 17 3.07 -10.07 15.32
C SER A 17 3.61 -8.71 15.77
N PHE A 18 4.32 -8.03 14.88
CA PHE A 18 5.01 -6.76 15.14
C PHE A 18 4.48 -5.68 14.19
N VAL A 19 4.15 -4.51 14.72
CA VAL A 19 3.67 -3.37 13.93
C VAL A 19 4.52 -2.17 14.28
N PHE A 20 4.89 -1.37 13.29
CA PHE A 20 5.50 -0.07 13.53
C PHE A 20 4.88 1.00 12.62
N THR A 21 5.03 2.26 13.00
CA THR A 21 4.46 3.41 12.31
C THR A 21 5.32 4.67 12.50
N VAL A 22 4.94 5.77 11.86
CA VAL A 22 5.78 6.97 11.76
C VAL A 22 5.52 8.02 12.84
N SER A 23 4.44 7.89 13.60
CA SER A 23 4.04 8.89 14.59
C SER A 23 3.26 8.30 15.75
N HIS A 24 3.31 8.96 16.91
CA HIS A 24 2.56 8.56 18.10
C HIS A 24 1.07 8.67 17.87
N GLN A 25 0.63 9.64 17.06
CA GLN A 25 -0.76 9.72 16.65
C GLN A 25 -1.19 8.48 15.85
N ALA A 26 -0.41 8.08 14.84
CA ALA A 26 -0.73 6.91 14.04
C ALA A 26 -0.74 5.64 14.90
N ALA A 27 0.18 5.52 15.85
CA ALA A 27 0.20 4.43 16.83
C ALA A 27 -1.10 4.43 17.67
N GLY A 28 -1.52 5.58 18.20
CA GLY A 28 -2.76 5.71 18.95
C GLY A 28 -4.01 5.34 18.14
N LEU A 29 -4.04 5.69 16.83
CA LEU A 29 -5.11 5.27 15.92
C LEU A 29 -5.08 3.76 15.68
N ILE A 30 -3.89 3.16 15.53
CA ILE A 30 -3.75 1.71 15.37
C ILE A 30 -4.27 0.97 16.61
N THR A 31 -3.91 1.43 17.81
CA THR A 31 -4.42 0.88 19.07
C THR A 31 -5.94 1.04 19.17
N LYS A 32 -6.47 2.23 18.91
CA LYS A 32 -7.89 2.52 19.04
C LYS A 32 -8.77 1.74 18.05
N ILE A 33 -8.30 1.59 16.81
CA ILE A 33 -9.10 1.01 15.72
C ILE A 33 -8.93 -0.51 15.65
N TYR A 34 -7.72 -1.02 15.89
CA TYR A 34 -7.37 -2.43 15.68
C TYR A 34 -6.97 -3.17 16.96
N GLY A 35 -6.86 -2.49 18.11
CA GLY A 35 -6.44 -3.13 19.37
C GLY A 35 -4.99 -3.60 19.34
N ARG A 36 -4.15 -3.00 18.47
CA ARG A 36 -2.75 -3.38 18.27
C ARG A 36 -1.82 -2.28 18.75
N GLU A 37 -0.73 -2.66 19.40
CA GLU A 37 0.37 -1.73 19.68
C GLU A 37 1.27 -1.58 18.44
N ALA A 38 1.79 -0.38 18.23
CA ALA A 38 2.73 -0.09 17.17
C ALA A 38 3.93 0.68 17.72
N GLN A 39 5.14 0.24 17.40
CA GLN A 39 6.36 0.99 17.71
C GLN A 39 6.48 2.20 16.77
N VAL A 40 6.96 3.33 17.29
CA VAL A 40 7.07 4.56 16.51
C VAL A 40 8.51 4.76 16.03
N PHE A 41 8.68 4.87 14.71
CA PHE A 41 9.91 5.28 14.05
C PHE A 41 9.61 6.45 13.11
N PRO A 42 9.95 7.69 13.49
CA PRO A 42 9.70 8.88 12.68
C PRO A 42 10.26 8.76 11.26
N ASN A 43 9.66 9.48 10.30
CA ASN A 43 10.31 9.64 9.01
C ASN A 43 11.58 10.49 9.16
N ALA A 44 12.51 10.31 8.22
CA ALA A 44 13.78 11.02 8.21
C ALA A 44 13.96 11.92 6.98
N VAL A 45 14.74 12.98 7.14
CA VAL A 45 15.12 13.92 6.09
C VAL A 45 16.44 13.51 5.44
N ASP A 46 16.55 13.64 4.11
CA ASP A 46 17.79 13.46 3.36
C ASP A 46 18.68 14.72 3.46
N GLU A 47 19.69 14.65 4.31
CA GLU A 47 20.63 15.75 4.56
C GLU A 47 21.56 16.06 3.37
N SER A 48 21.64 15.18 2.36
CA SER A 48 22.39 15.45 1.14
C SER A 48 21.69 16.46 0.23
N VAL A 49 20.37 16.61 0.38
CA VAL A 49 19.53 17.55 -0.38
C VAL A 49 19.11 18.73 0.49
N PHE A 50 18.58 18.41 1.67
CA PHE A 50 17.98 19.36 2.59
C PHE A 50 18.94 19.63 3.73
N CYS A 51 19.74 20.67 3.55
CA CYS A 51 20.62 21.21 4.57
C CYS A 51 20.74 22.72 4.39
N VAL A 52 21.27 23.40 5.41
CA VAL A 52 21.53 24.84 5.39
C VAL A 52 22.55 25.26 4.33
N ASN A 53 23.38 24.31 3.88
CA ASN A 53 24.42 24.53 2.88
C ASN A 53 23.87 24.30 1.46
N GLY A 54 24.45 24.99 0.48
CA GLY A 54 24.13 24.82 -0.93
C GLY A 54 23.38 26.00 -1.55
N ASP A 55 23.03 25.85 -2.82
CA ASP A 55 22.50 26.94 -3.63
C ASP A 55 21.13 27.41 -3.11
N LYS A 56 20.91 28.73 -3.16
CA LYS A 56 19.63 29.37 -2.83
C LYS A 56 18.97 29.85 -4.11
N GLU A 57 17.71 29.48 -4.32
CA GLU A 57 16.91 30.16 -5.34
C GLU A 57 16.50 31.52 -4.80
N LEU A 58 16.90 32.60 -5.45
CA LEU A 58 16.44 33.94 -5.08
C LEU A 58 15.35 34.40 -6.06
N GLY A 59 14.31 35.04 -5.53
CA GLY A 59 13.33 35.78 -6.32
C GLY A 59 13.79 37.22 -6.56
N GLU A 60 13.06 37.94 -7.41
CA GLU A 60 13.22 39.40 -7.53
C GLU A 60 12.84 40.11 -6.23
N ARG A 61 11.87 39.54 -5.50
CA ARG A 61 11.45 39.90 -4.15
C ARG A 61 11.66 38.71 -3.20
N PRO A 62 11.69 38.94 -1.88
CA PRO A 62 11.52 37.84 -0.92
C PRO A 62 10.25 37.03 -1.26
N TYR A 63 10.23 35.74 -0.93
CA TYR A 63 9.08 34.91 -1.22
C TYR A 63 8.72 33.97 -0.07
N LEU A 64 7.42 33.74 0.07
CA LEU A 64 6.83 32.65 0.84
C LEU A 64 6.85 31.38 -0.03
N LEU A 65 7.06 30.23 0.60
CA LEU A 65 7.04 28.94 -0.08
C LEU A 65 5.94 28.04 0.46
N MET A 66 5.22 27.36 -0.43
CA MET A 66 4.29 26.29 -0.07
C MET A 66 4.51 25.04 -0.93
N VAL A 67 4.21 23.87 -0.37
CA VAL A 67 4.38 22.56 -1.04
C VAL A 67 3.11 21.72 -0.87
N GLY A 68 2.55 21.24 -1.98
CA GLY A 68 1.39 20.34 -1.99
C GLY A 68 0.55 20.48 -3.26
N GLY A 69 -0.21 19.44 -3.60
CA GLY A 69 -1.13 19.47 -4.75
C GLY A 69 -2.50 20.03 -4.37
N GLU A 70 -3.15 20.77 -5.29
CA GLU A 70 -4.52 21.26 -5.08
C GLU A 70 -5.56 20.12 -5.03
N SER A 71 -5.26 18.98 -5.67
CA SER A 71 -6.12 17.80 -5.66
C SER A 71 -6.25 17.19 -4.25
N ALA A 72 -5.22 17.36 -3.42
CA ALA A 72 -5.20 16.94 -2.03
C ALA A 72 -5.79 18.03 -1.13
N ALA A 73 -7.12 18.09 -1.02
CA ALA A 73 -7.83 19.12 -0.24
C ALA A 73 -7.29 19.29 1.20
N PHE A 74 -6.79 18.22 1.81
CA PHE A 74 -6.21 18.28 3.14
C PHE A 74 -4.93 19.11 3.23
N LYS A 75 -4.24 19.44 2.12
CA LYS A 75 -3.03 20.28 2.10
C LYS A 75 -3.30 21.78 2.36
N GLY A 76 -4.57 22.20 2.31
CA GLY A 76 -4.97 23.57 2.66
C GLY A 76 -4.39 24.65 1.73
N ILE A 77 -4.08 24.31 0.47
CA ILE A 77 -3.54 25.28 -0.51
C ILE A 77 -4.39 26.55 -0.64
N PRO A 78 -5.74 26.48 -0.72
CA PRO A 78 -6.56 27.69 -0.77
C PRO A 78 -6.40 28.59 0.46
N ASP A 79 -6.28 28.00 1.66
CA ASP A 79 -6.14 28.75 2.92
C ASP A 79 -4.81 29.50 2.96
N ILE A 80 -3.73 28.90 2.43
CA ILE A 80 -2.41 29.54 2.31
C ILE A 80 -2.47 30.72 1.35
N ILE A 81 -3.10 30.55 0.18
CA ILE A 81 -3.24 31.63 -0.80
C ILE A 81 -4.09 32.77 -0.22
N ASP A 82 -5.17 32.45 0.49
CA ASP A 82 -6.03 33.45 1.13
C ASP A 82 -5.30 34.22 2.25
N ALA A 83 -4.37 33.56 2.96
CA ALA A 83 -3.49 34.22 3.93
C ALA A 83 -2.45 35.11 3.23
N TYR A 84 -1.84 34.62 2.16
CA TYR A 84 -0.88 35.37 1.32
C TYR A 84 -1.47 36.68 0.79
N GLU A 85 -2.70 36.64 0.28
CA GLU A 85 -3.41 37.82 -0.23
C GLU A 85 -3.58 38.93 0.83
N LYS A 86 -3.56 38.59 2.12
CA LYS A 86 -3.67 39.55 3.24
C LYS A 86 -2.33 40.16 3.66
N VAL A 87 -1.21 39.64 3.17
CA VAL A 87 0.14 40.06 3.59
C VAL A 87 1.00 40.58 2.42
N LYS A 88 0.67 40.21 1.17
CA LYS A 88 1.55 40.46 0.01
C LYS A 88 1.90 41.93 -0.23
N GLU A 89 0.95 42.85 -0.01
CA GLU A 89 1.15 44.28 -0.21
C GLU A 89 1.93 44.91 0.95
N ASP A 90 1.67 44.47 2.19
CA ASP A 90 2.31 45.01 3.40
C ASP A 90 3.83 44.71 3.43
N PHE A 91 4.26 43.61 2.81
CA PHE A 91 5.65 43.11 2.85
C PHE A 91 6.35 43.06 1.49
N GLU A 92 5.69 43.48 0.41
CA GLU A 92 6.18 43.34 -0.97
C GLU A 92 6.77 41.95 -1.25
N ILE A 93 6.02 40.89 -0.92
CA ILE A 93 6.50 39.51 -0.90
C ILE A 93 5.78 38.65 -1.95
N ASP A 94 6.49 37.71 -2.55
CA ASP A 94 5.94 36.75 -3.52
C ASP A 94 5.44 35.46 -2.86
N LEU A 95 4.61 34.69 -3.59
CA LEU A 95 4.26 33.31 -3.20
C LEU A 95 4.70 32.31 -4.27
N TYR A 96 5.59 31.40 -3.88
CA TYR A 96 6.08 30.31 -4.71
C TYR A 96 5.43 29.00 -4.29
N TRP A 97 5.00 28.21 -5.28
CA TRP A 97 4.26 26.97 -5.06
C TRP A 97 4.96 25.79 -5.74
N ILE A 98 5.29 24.77 -4.95
CA ILE A 98 5.72 23.45 -5.44
C ILE A 98 4.54 22.49 -5.42
N THR A 99 4.23 21.89 -6.56
CA THR A 99 3.06 21.00 -6.74
C THR A 99 3.44 19.76 -7.56
N PRO A 100 2.84 18.58 -7.30
CA PRO A 100 3.07 17.39 -8.11
C PRO A 100 2.42 17.49 -9.50
N GLU A 101 1.32 18.23 -9.59
CA GLU A 101 0.48 18.37 -10.77
C GLU A 101 0.31 19.83 -11.22
N GLU A 102 -0.02 20.04 -12.50
CA GLU A 102 -0.41 21.34 -13.02
C GLU A 102 -1.65 21.87 -12.27
N PRO A 103 -1.58 23.06 -11.67
CA PRO A 103 -2.68 23.60 -10.91
C PRO A 103 -3.77 24.18 -11.82
N SER A 104 -4.98 24.30 -11.27
CA SER A 104 -6.08 25.01 -11.91
C SER A 104 -5.72 26.48 -12.15
N GLU A 105 -6.20 27.04 -13.27
CA GLU A 105 -6.01 28.45 -13.62
C GLU A 105 -6.51 29.40 -12.50
N LYS A 106 -7.55 28.96 -11.79
CA LYS A 106 -8.14 29.68 -10.65
C LYS A 106 -7.13 29.94 -9.52
N LEU A 107 -6.30 28.94 -9.18
CA LEU A 107 -5.29 29.10 -8.14
C LEU A 107 -3.96 29.59 -8.71
N ARG A 108 -3.60 29.14 -9.92
CA ARG A 108 -2.36 29.52 -10.61
C ARG A 108 -2.20 31.03 -10.78
N SER A 109 -3.29 31.73 -11.08
CA SER A 109 -3.34 33.19 -11.28
C SER A 109 -3.19 34.00 -9.97
N ARG A 110 -3.27 33.34 -8.82
CA ARG A 110 -3.17 33.96 -7.48
C ARG A 110 -1.81 33.78 -6.81
N VAL A 111 -0.85 33.14 -7.50
CA VAL A 111 0.50 32.90 -7.00
C VAL A 111 1.52 33.44 -7.99
N THR A 112 2.67 33.88 -7.50
CA THR A 112 3.70 34.47 -8.35
C THR A 112 4.33 33.40 -9.25
N ARG A 113 4.76 32.28 -8.68
CA ARG A 113 5.51 31.25 -9.41
C ARG A 113 5.11 29.85 -9.00
N VAL A 114 5.03 28.96 -9.98
CA VAL A 114 4.72 27.54 -9.78
C VAL A 114 5.85 26.68 -10.31
N PHE A 115 6.22 25.67 -9.53
CA PHE A 115 7.19 24.64 -9.88
C PHE A 115 6.47 23.29 -9.85
N VAL A 116 6.20 22.74 -11.04
CA VAL A 116 5.52 21.45 -11.18
C VAL A 116 6.56 20.34 -11.21
N ASN A 117 6.46 19.42 -10.25
CA ASN A 117 7.32 18.26 -10.07
C ASN A 117 8.83 18.56 -10.24
N PRO A 118 9.40 19.56 -9.54
CA PRO A 118 10.82 19.87 -9.63
C PRO A 118 11.68 18.75 -9.02
N ARG A 119 12.93 18.63 -9.49
CA ARG A 119 13.91 17.74 -8.86
C ARG A 119 14.16 18.15 -7.41
N GLN A 120 14.44 17.19 -6.54
CA GLN A 120 14.65 17.45 -5.12
C GLN A 120 15.72 18.51 -4.83
N GLN A 121 16.81 18.57 -5.60
CA GLN A 121 17.85 19.61 -5.43
C GLN A 121 17.29 21.03 -5.62
N LYS A 122 16.34 21.21 -6.54
CA LYS A 122 15.65 22.48 -6.75
C LYS A 122 14.69 22.80 -5.60
N ILE A 123 14.04 21.79 -5.03
CA ILE A 123 13.20 21.96 -3.83
C ILE A 123 14.07 22.44 -2.67
N GLY A 124 15.22 21.81 -2.43
CA GLY A 124 16.19 22.25 -1.41
C GLY A 124 16.64 23.69 -1.62
N SER A 125 16.93 24.11 -2.86
CA SER A 125 17.34 25.49 -3.13
C SER A 125 16.21 26.49 -2.91
N LEU A 126 14.96 26.10 -3.22
CA LEU A 126 13.77 26.91 -2.95
C LEU A 126 13.54 27.07 -1.45
N TYR A 127 13.72 26.02 -0.64
CA TYR A 127 13.64 26.14 0.82
C TYR A 127 14.71 27.09 1.37
N ARG A 128 15.99 26.91 0.99
CA ARG A 128 17.09 27.75 1.49
C ARG A 128 16.97 29.23 1.10
N GLY A 129 16.27 29.54 0.01
CA GLY A 129 16.01 30.90 -0.47
C GLY A 129 14.72 31.53 0.06
N ALA A 130 13.79 30.73 0.58
CA ALA A 130 12.49 31.22 1.02
C ALA A 130 12.60 32.06 2.28
N ALA A 131 11.82 33.14 2.33
CA ALA A 131 11.71 33.99 3.52
C ALA A 131 10.99 33.28 4.67
N LEU A 132 10.04 32.40 4.32
CA LEU A 132 9.22 31.60 5.22
C LEU A 132 8.56 30.45 4.43
N TYR A 133 8.52 29.26 5.03
CA TYR A 133 7.73 28.13 4.52
C TYR A 133 6.40 28.01 5.26
N ILE A 134 5.33 27.71 4.52
CA ILE A 134 3.97 27.57 5.05
C ILE A 134 3.42 26.18 4.75
N CYS A 135 2.99 25.49 5.81
CA CYS A 135 2.27 24.22 5.74
C CYS A 135 0.83 24.41 6.24
N GLY A 136 -0.11 24.45 5.30
CA GLY A 136 -1.55 24.63 5.55
C GLY A 136 -2.33 23.35 5.81
N SER A 137 -1.66 22.22 6.00
CA SER A 137 -2.33 20.91 6.04
C SER A 137 -3.34 20.79 7.18
N THR A 138 -4.43 20.06 6.98
CA THR A 138 -5.44 19.78 8.01
C THR A 138 -5.33 18.37 8.57
N TYR A 139 -4.57 17.52 7.91
CA TYR A 139 -4.31 16.16 8.33
C TYR A 139 -3.05 15.63 7.67
N GLU A 140 -2.05 15.27 8.47
CA GLU A 140 -0.87 14.48 8.09
C GLU A 140 -0.44 13.67 9.31
N ASN A 141 0.13 12.48 9.11
CA ASN A 141 0.63 11.66 10.22
C ASN A 141 2.04 12.06 10.67
N PHE A 142 2.89 12.47 9.72
CA PHE A 142 4.25 12.95 9.97
C PHE A 142 4.75 13.71 8.71
N PRO A 143 4.44 15.00 8.55
CA PRO A 143 4.78 15.74 7.35
C PRO A 143 6.28 15.99 7.24
N LEU A 144 6.87 15.58 6.11
CA LEU A 144 8.27 15.90 5.80
C LEU A 144 8.51 17.35 5.37
N PRO A 145 7.64 18.02 4.59
CA PRO A 145 7.94 19.36 4.07
C PRO A 145 8.32 20.43 5.12
N PRO A 146 7.69 20.51 6.31
CA PRO A 146 8.15 21.45 7.34
C PRO A 146 9.51 21.07 7.92
N LEU A 147 9.81 19.77 8.10
CA LEU A 147 11.14 19.30 8.53
C LEU A 147 12.22 19.56 7.47
N GLU A 148 11.91 19.38 6.20
CA GLU A 148 12.80 19.70 5.07
C GLU A 148 13.11 21.21 5.04
N ALA A 149 12.10 22.05 5.25
CA ALA A 149 12.26 23.51 5.37
C ALA A 149 13.16 23.88 6.56
N MET A 150 12.89 23.30 7.74
CA MET A 150 13.71 23.47 8.94
C MET A 150 15.17 23.06 8.70
N SER A 151 15.39 21.92 8.02
CA SER A 151 16.74 21.42 7.69
C SER A 151 17.51 22.38 6.77
N CYS A 152 16.79 23.09 5.90
CA CYS A 152 17.33 24.10 5.01
C CYS A 152 17.53 25.48 5.67
N GLY A 153 17.23 25.63 6.96
CA GLY A 153 17.29 26.92 7.65
C GLY A 153 16.18 27.89 7.24
N CYS A 154 15.04 27.38 6.78
CA CYS A 154 13.86 28.17 6.47
C CYS A 154 12.93 28.19 7.70
N PRO A 155 12.48 29.35 8.18
CA PRO A 155 11.49 29.41 9.26
C PRO A 155 10.16 28.83 8.78
N VAL A 156 9.37 28.29 9.71
CA VAL A 156 8.15 27.54 9.41
C VAL A 156 6.94 28.12 10.11
N VAL A 157 5.86 28.33 9.35
CA VAL A 157 4.49 28.43 9.85
C VAL A 157 3.77 27.15 9.46
N THR A 158 3.18 26.46 10.41
CA THR A 158 2.36 25.27 10.16
C THR A 158 1.04 25.35 10.90
N THR A 159 0.06 24.56 10.51
CA THR A 159 -1.18 24.43 11.26
C THR A 159 -1.01 23.51 12.48
N ASN A 160 -1.96 23.53 13.40
CA ASN A 160 -2.08 22.57 14.49
C ASN A 160 -2.53 21.15 14.04
N ASN A 161 -2.20 20.75 12.81
CA ASN A 161 -2.38 19.37 12.39
C ASN A 161 -1.45 18.47 13.22
N THR A 162 -2.01 17.35 13.64
CA THR A 162 -1.45 16.49 14.69
C THR A 162 -0.11 15.87 14.31
N GLY A 163 0.13 15.51 13.05
CA GLY A 163 1.43 15.02 12.62
C GLY A 163 2.54 16.08 12.63
N SER A 164 2.21 17.37 12.39
CA SER A 164 3.21 18.44 12.53
C SER A 164 3.63 18.64 13.98
N LEU A 165 2.71 18.40 14.92
CA LEU A 165 2.97 18.52 16.37
C LEU A 165 3.91 17.42 16.91
N GLU A 166 4.25 16.40 16.12
CA GLU A 166 5.26 15.39 16.53
C GLU A 166 6.64 16.02 16.72
N TYR A 167 6.94 17.12 16.02
CA TYR A 167 8.22 17.83 16.13
C TYR A 167 8.09 19.36 16.22
N ALA A 168 6.98 19.95 15.76
CA ALA A 168 6.78 21.40 15.80
C ALA A 168 6.28 21.85 17.18
N VAL A 169 6.95 22.85 17.74
CA VAL A 169 6.65 23.46 19.03
C VAL A 169 6.47 24.97 18.82
N HIS A 170 5.26 25.46 19.10
CA HIS A 170 4.85 26.84 18.90
C HIS A 170 5.80 27.83 19.59
N GLY A 171 6.29 28.82 18.84
CA GLY A 171 7.18 29.88 19.33
C GLY A 171 8.61 29.43 19.59
N GLN A 172 8.92 28.13 19.46
CA GLN A 172 10.27 27.60 19.63
C GLN A 172 10.94 27.33 18.28
N ASN A 173 10.39 26.40 17.49
CA ASN A 173 10.95 26.00 16.19
C ASN A 173 10.00 26.24 15.00
N ALA A 174 8.74 26.57 15.26
CA ALA A 174 7.75 27.00 14.28
C ALA A 174 6.72 27.92 14.93
N LEU A 175 6.00 28.72 14.14
CA LEU A 175 4.71 29.24 14.57
C LEU A 175 3.59 28.29 14.12
N ILE A 176 2.63 28.11 15.01
CA ILE A 176 1.50 27.19 14.82
C ILE A 176 0.22 28.02 14.75
N CYS A 177 -0.54 27.85 13.66
CA CYS A 177 -1.83 28.47 13.42
C CYS A 177 -2.97 27.44 13.43
N ASN A 178 -4.22 27.91 13.46
CA ASN A 178 -5.40 27.07 13.38
C ASN A 178 -5.60 26.54 11.95
N MET A 179 -5.99 25.26 11.86
CA MET A 179 -6.44 24.66 10.60
C MET A 179 -7.63 25.41 10.01
N LYS A 180 -7.62 25.65 8.70
CA LYS A 180 -8.70 26.35 7.95
C LYS A 180 -8.96 27.79 8.41
N ASP A 181 -7.95 28.44 8.96
CA ASP A 181 -8.01 29.84 9.39
C ASP A 181 -6.93 30.66 8.69
N SER A 182 -7.28 31.24 7.54
CA SER A 182 -6.37 32.08 6.77
C SER A 182 -6.07 33.43 7.43
N VAL A 183 -6.86 33.84 8.43
CA VAL A 183 -6.61 35.08 9.18
C VAL A 183 -5.52 34.85 10.21
N ASP A 184 -5.66 33.83 11.06
CA ASP A 184 -4.62 33.44 12.03
C ASP A 184 -3.31 33.07 11.31
N MET A 185 -3.40 32.34 10.19
CA MET A 185 -2.22 32.05 9.37
C MET A 185 -1.53 33.33 8.86
N ALA A 186 -2.29 34.32 8.39
CA ALA A 186 -1.75 35.61 7.97
C ALA A 186 -1.07 36.33 9.14
N GLU A 187 -1.67 36.35 10.33
CA GLU A 187 -1.08 36.94 11.54
C GLU A 187 0.27 36.29 11.88
N LYS A 188 0.37 34.95 11.82
CA LYS A 188 1.63 34.24 12.04
C LYS A 188 2.68 34.54 10.97
N ILE A 189 2.27 34.69 9.71
CA ILE A 189 3.18 35.15 8.65
C ILE A 189 3.71 36.55 8.99
N LYS A 190 2.84 37.50 9.35
CA LYS A 190 3.25 38.88 9.71
C LYS A 190 4.19 38.90 10.92
N GLU A 191 3.93 38.07 11.92
CA GLU A 191 4.76 37.92 13.12
C GLU A 191 6.20 37.52 12.75
N VAL A 192 6.38 36.47 11.94
CA VAL A 192 7.72 36.02 11.51
C VAL A 192 8.42 37.05 10.62
N LEU A 193 7.68 37.72 9.73
CA LEU A 193 8.27 38.68 8.79
C LEU A 193 8.65 40.02 9.45
N SER A 194 8.01 40.38 10.58
CA SER A 194 8.22 41.66 11.27
C SER A 194 9.21 41.58 12.43
N ASP A 195 9.43 40.40 13.01
CA ASP A 195 10.35 40.19 14.13
C ASP A 195 11.57 39.35 13.70
N ALA A 196 12.68 40.05 13.46
CA ALA A 196 13.94 39.42 13.07
C ALA A 196 14.52 38.49 14.15
N ALA A 197 14.31 38.80 15.44
CA ALA A 197 14.81 37.98 16.54
C ALA A 197 14.00 36.68 16.66
N LEU A 198 12.68 36.76 16.54
CA LEU A 198 11.81 35.59 16.44
C LEU A 198 12.21 34.72 15.25
N LYS A 199 12.36 35.33 14.06
CA LYS A 199 12.74 34.60 12.84
C LYS A 199 14.05 33.81 13.02
N GLU A 200 15.09 34.45 13.56
CA GLU A 200 16.39 33.80 13.78
C GLU A 200 16.30 32.67 14.83
N SER A 201 15.50 32.88 15.88
CA SER A 201 15.20 31.84 16.88
C SER A 201 14.53 30.62 16.24
N LEU A 202 13.50 30.83 15.41
CA LEU A 202 12.80 29.76 14.70
C LEU A 202 13.73 28.99 13.76
N ILE A 203 14.61 29.69 13.03
CA ILE A 203 15.59 29.06 12.14
C ILE A 203 16.56 28.18 12.94
N THR A 204 17.17 28.74 13.99
CA THR A 204 18.15 28.04 14.83
C THR A 204 17.55 26.79 15.46
N ASN A 205 16.38 26.93 16.08
CA ASN A 205 15.70 25.82 16.74
C ASN A 205 15.12 24.82 15.74
N GLY A 206 14.68 25.27 14.56
CA GLY A 206 14.25 24.42 13.45
C GLY A 206 15.37 23.52 12.95
N VAL A 207 16.55 24.09 12.68
CA VAL A 207 17.74 23.30 12.30
C VAL A 207 18.12 22.31 13.40
N ALA A 208 18.11 22.73 14.67
CA ALA A 208 18.37 21.85 15.81
C ALA A 208 17.33 20.71 15.93
N THR A 209 16.07 20.98 15.62
CA THR A 209 14.98 20.00 15.64
C THR A 209 15.16 18.99 14.51
N SER A 210 15.33 19.47 13.28
CA SER A 210 15.49 18.61 12.10
C SER A 210 16.74 17.72 12.14
N ASN A 211 17.82 18.17 12.81
CA ASN A 211 19.00 17.34 13.05
C ASN A 211 18.72 16.05 13.83
N GLN A 212 17.61 15.98 14.59
CA GLN A 212 17.18 14.77 15.29
C GLN A 212 16.54 13.75 14.35
N TYR A 213 15.99 14.20 13.21
CA TYR A 213 15.25 13.40 12.23
C TYR A 213 16.07 13.07 10.98
N LYS A 214 17.38 12.82 11.15
CA LYS A 214 18.27 12.38 10.07
C LYS A 214 18.26 10.86 9.93
N TRP A 215 18.49 10.37 8.71
CA TRP A 215 18.52 8.92 8.44
C TRP A 215 19.48 8.18 9.37
N ASN A 216 20.67 8.71 9.62
CA ASN A 216 21.65 8.08 10.50
C ASN A 216 21.13 7.89 11.94
N ASN A 217 20.26 8.78 12.44
CA ASN A 217 19.69 8.65 13.79
C ASN A 217 18.52 7.66 13.83
N ILE A 218 17.72 7.59 12.76
CA ILE A 218 16.51 6.78 12.72
C ILE A 218 16.83 5.33 12.31
N ILE A 219 17.75 5.15 11.36
CA ILE A 219 18.04 3.83 10.79
C ILE A 219 18.62 2.87 11.81
N GLU A 220 19.42 3.35 12.76
CA GLU A 220 19.99 2.52 13.83
C GLU A 220 18.89 1.91 14.70
N ASN A 221 17.87 2.71 15.06
CA ASN A 221 16.73 2.25 15.84
C ASN A 221 15.88 1.22 15.07
N ILE A 222 15.67 1.44 13.77
CA ILE A 222 14.95 0.49 12.91
C ILE A 222 15.74 -0.82 12.76
N LEU A 223 17.06 -0.73 12.55
CA LEU A 223 17.92 -1.91 12.43
C LEU A 223 17.92 -2.72 13.72
N GLU A 224 18.00 -2.06 14.87
CA GLU A 224 17.93 -2.74 16.17
C GLU A 224 16.57 -3.41 16.38
N TYR A 225 15.49 -2.75 15.99
CA TYR A 225 14.17 -3.36 16.01
C TYR A 225 14.06 -4.60 15.10
N TYR A 226 14.61 -4.55 13.89
CA TYR A 226 14.65 -5.71 13.01
C TYR A 226 15.51 -6.85 13.55
N LYS A 227 16.64 -6.55 14.21
CA LYS A 227 17.44 -7.57 14.91
C LYS A 227 16.64 -8.19 16.05
N ASN A 228 15.93 -7.40 16.84
CA ASN A 228 15.07 -7.90 17.91
C ASN A 228 13.98 -8.81 17.36
N ILE A 229 13.26 -8.39 16.30
CA ILE A 229 12.28 -9.22 15.59
C ILE A 229 12.91 -10.52 15.09
N ALA A 230 14.09 -10.45 14.46
CA ALA A 230 14.79 -11.63 13.96
C ALA A 230 15.26 -12.56 15.09
N GLY A 231 15.53 -12.01 16.28
CA GLY A 231 15.88 -12.73 17.49
C GLY A 231 14.69 -13.35 18.21
N HIS A 232 13.45 -12.96 17.89
CA HIS A 232 12.26 -13.66 18.38
C HIS A 232 12.24 -15.07 17.78
N GLY A 233 12.66 -16.03 18.61
CA GLY A 233 12.48 -17.44 18.35
C GLY A 233 10.99 -17.76 18.31
N VAL A 234 10.59 -18.41 17.25
CA VAL A 234 9.30 -19.09 17.18
C VAL A 234 9.37 -20.21 18.22
N LEU A 235 8.70 -20.06 19.38
CA LEU A 235 8.59 -21.15 20.35
C LEU A 235 7.74 -22.25 19.70
N PRO A 236 8.30 -23.44 19.43
CA PRO A 236 7.53 -24.47 18.78
C PRO A 236 6.45 -24.99 19.75
N ASP A 237 5.19 -24.91 19.36
CA ASP A 237 4.10 -25.64 20.03
C ASP A 237 4.13 -27.13 19.66
N CYS A 238 4.88 -27.49 18.61
CA CYS A 238 5.06 -28.85 18.13
C CYS A 238 6.40 -29.04 17.40
N THR A 239 6.77 -30.28 17.18
CA THR A 239 7.97 -30.69 16.43
C THR A 239 7.61 -31.14 15.02
N LEU A 240 8.57 -31.15 14.09
CA LEU A 240 8.32 -31.69 12.74
C LEU A 240 7.99 -33.19 12.75
N ASP A 241 8.39 -33.92 13.80
CA ASP A 241 8.09 -35.35 13.94
C ASP A 241 6.61 -35.61 14.26
N ASP A 242 5.86 -34.59 14.67
CA ASP A 242 4.41 -34.69 14.91
C ASP A 242 3.60 -34.69 13.60
N TRP A 243 4.24 -34.45 12.46
CA TRP A 243 3.60 -34.27 11.17
C TRP A 243 3.94 -35.38 10.17
N ASP A 244 2.94 -35.78 9.39
CA ASP A 244 3.13 -36.48 8.12
C ASP A 244 3.19 -35.43 7.00
N ILE A 245 4.41 -35.05 6.63
CA ILE A 245 4.67 -34.04 5.59
C ILE A 245 4.70 -34.72 4.23
N ALA A 246 3.79 -34.32 3.34
CA ALA A 246 3.63 -34.95 2.02
C ALA A 246 4.68 -34.50 1.00
N ILE A 247 5.38 -33.38 1.24
CA ILE A 247 6.29 -32.75 0.27
C ILE A 247 7.75 -32.67 0.74
N GLU A 248 8.66 -32.63 -0.24
CA GLU A 248 10.10 -32.40 -0.04
C GLU A 248 10.51 -31.00 -0.53
N GLU A 249 11.66 -30.49 -0.07
CA GLU A 249 12.21 -29.17 -0.45
C GLU A 249 12.23 -28.94 -1.98
N LYS A 250 12.60 -29.97 -2.74
CA LYS A 250 12.70 -29.92 -4.21
C LYS A 250 11.35 -29.73 -4.93
N ALA A 251 10.23 -29.95 -4.23
CA ALA A 251 8.89 -29.74 -4.77
C ALA A 251 8.49 -28.26 -4.67
N CYS A 252 9.09 -27.48 -3.78
CA CYS A 252 8.83 -26.05 -3.66
C CYS A 252 9.40 -25.27 -4.85
N LEU A 253 8.77 -24.14 -5.17
CA LEU A 253 9.26 -23.23 -6.21
C LEU A 253 10.58 -22.59 -5.80
N TYR A 254 10.68 -22.13 -4.54
CA TYR A 254 11.89 -21.61 -3.93
C TYR A 254 12.27 -22.40 -2.68
N LYS A 255 13.56 -22.45 -2.35
CA LYS A 255 14.06 -23.13 -1.15
C LYS A 255 13.49 -22.50 0.13
N GLU A 256 13.31 -21.18 0.11
CA GLU A 256 12.76 -20.38 1.18
C GLU A 256 11.31 -20.77 1.51
N ASP A 257 10.54 -21.25 0.53
CA ASP A 257 9.15 -21.70 0.74
C ASP A 257 9.09 -22.96 1.61
N TYR A 258 10.05 -23.88 1.44
CA TYR A 258 10.13 -25.06 2.30
C TYR A 258 10.52 -24.69 3.73
N ILE A 259 11.41 -23.70 3.90
CA ILE A 259 11.75 -23.15 5.22
C ILE A 259 10.53 -22.51 5.87
N LYS A 260 9.74 -21.74 5.09
CA LYS A 260 8.50 -21.12 5.54
C LYS A 260 7.47 -22.16 5.99
N LEU A 261 7.24 -23.21 5.21
CA LEU A 261 6.35 -24.31 5.59
C LEU A 261 6.81 -24.96 6.90
N LYS A 262 8.08 -25.34 7.01
CA LYS A 262 8.61 -25.93 8.25
C LYS A 262 8.42 -25.01 9.45
N LYS A 263 8.70 -23.71 9.30
CA LYS A 263 8.48 -22.73 10.38
C LYS A 263 7.00 -22.65 10.78
N MET A 264 6.08 -22.66 9.82
CA MET A 264 4.64 -22.67 10.09
C MET A 264 4.22 -23.94 10.85
N LEU A 265 4.69 -25.11 10.43
CA LEU A 265 4.37 -26.39 11.09
C LEU A 265 4.83 -26.46 12.54
N LEU A 266 5.80 -25.64 12.95
CA LEU A 266 6.24 -25.59 14.34
C LEU A 266 5.28 -24.82 15.26
N VAL A 267 4.39 -23.97 14.72
CA VAL A 267 3.54 -23.05 15.52
C VAL A 267 2.08 -22.97 15.15
N THR A 268 1.69 -23.56 14.03
CA THR A 268 0.27 -23.61 13.70
C THR A 268 -0.48 -24.47 14.72
N ASN A 269 -1.62 -23.97 15.18
CA ASN A 269 -2.60 -24.75 15.94
C ASN A 269 -3.49 -25.60 15.03
N ALA A 270 -3.28 -25.57 13.72
CA ALA A 270 -3.99 -26.41 12.77
C ALA A 270 -3.53 -27.86 12.87
N ASP A 271 -4.39 -28.77 12.45
CA ASP A 271 -4.09 -30.18 12.30
C ASP A 271 -3.74 -30.53 10.84
N ILE A 272 -4.22 -29.71 9.91
CA ILE A 272 -4.07 -29.90 8.47
C ILE A 272 -3.54 -28.61 7.86
N VAL A 273 -2.40 -28.68 7.18
CA VAL A 273 -1.84 -27.54 6.44
C VAL A 273 -1.97 -27.79 4.95
N LYS A 274 -2.60 -26.84 4.26
CA LYS A 274 -2.70 -26.81 2.81
C LYS A 274 -1.70 -25.83 2.21
N ALA A 275 -1.22 -26.11 1.01
CA ALA A 275 -0.41 -25.19 0.23
C ALA A 275 -0.88 -25.17 -1.25
N PRO A 276 -0.57 -24.11 -2.01
CA PRO A 276 -0.96 -24.04 -3.41
C PRO A 276 -0.09 -24.98 -4.25
N VAL A 277 -0.70 -26.05 -4.78
CA VAL A 277 -0.09 -26.97 -5.73
C VAL A 277 -0.32 -26.47 -7.15
N ILE A 278 0.76 -26.23 -7.89
CA ILE A 278 0.75 -25.58 -9.21
C ILE A 278 0.70 -26.63 -10.33
N TYR A 279 -0.44 -26.71 -10.99
CA TYR A 279 -0.67 -27.56 -12.15
C TYR A 279 -0.38 -26.81 -13.46
N SER A 280 0.40 -27.46 -14.32
CA SER A 280 0.63 -27.01 -15.70
C SER A 280 -0.17 -27.86 -16.67
N ILE A 281 -1.18 -27.27 -17.29
CA ILE A 281 -2.06 -27.93 -18.27
C ILE A 281 -1.83 -27.30 -19.65
N GLU A 282 -1.68 -28.13 -20.68
CA GLU A 282 -1.41 -27.67 -22.04
C GLU A 282 -2.47 -26.63 -22.50
N LYS A 283 -2.01 -25.44 -22.90
CA LYS A 283 -2.86 -24.34 -23.43
C LYS A 283 -3.94 -23.85 -22.45
N VAL A 284 -3.71 -24.03 -21.16
CA VAL A 284 -4.47 -23.41 -20.06
C VAL A 284 -3.45 -22.66 -19.20
N PRO A 285 -3.78 -21.47 -18.66
CA PRO A 285 -2.92 -20.84 -17.66
C PRO A 285 -2.64 -21.79 -16.50
N GLN A 286 -1.49 -21.67 -15.86
CA GLN A 286 -1.19 -22.47 -14.67
C GLN A 286 -2.28 -22.28 -13.61
N ILE A 287 -2.64 -23.36 -12.94
CA ILE A 287 -3.67 -23.39 -11.90
C ILE A 287 -3.00 -23.77 -10.59
N ALA A 288 -3.20 -22.97 -9.55
CA ALA A 288 -2.89 -23.34 -8.19
C ALA A 288 -4.15 -23.90 -7.52
N ARG A 289 -4.01 -25.00 -6.79
CA ARG A 289 -5.06 -25.57 -5.94
C ARG A 289 -4.57 -25.71 -4.52
N TRP A 290 -5.41 -25.39 -3.54
CA TRP A 290 -5.12 -25.67 -2.14
C TRP A 290 -5.22 -27.18 -1.88
N GLU A 291 -4.08 -27.82 -1.67
CA GLU A 291 -4.00 -29.24 -1.33
C GLU A 291 -3.22 -29.45 -0.04
N VAL A 292 -3.52 -30.55 0.62
CA VAL A 292 -2.90 -30.90 1.90
C VAL A 292 -1.44 -31.26 1.67
N VAL A 293 -0.54 -30.54 2.34
CA VAL A 293 0.91 -30.79 2.29
C VAL A 293 1.48 -31.29 3.62
N ALA A 294 0.73 -31.17 4.71
CA ALA A 294 1.07 -31.78 6.00
C ALA A 294 -0.20 -32.05 6.82
N ILE A 295 -0.22 -33.19 7.52
CA ILE A 295 -1.29 -33.56 8.48
C ILE A 295 -0.63 -33.98 9.79
N ARG A 296 -1.20 -33.62 10.93
CA ARG A 296 -0.74 -34.14 12.23
C ARG A 296 -0.95 -35.65 12.30
N LYS A 297 0.04 -36.37 12.81
CA LYS A 297 -0.07 -37.82 13.01
C LYS A 297 -1.28 -38.13 13.91
N ASN A 298 -2.04 -39.15 13.53
CA ASN A 298 -3.28 -39.58 14.20
C ASN A 298 -4.43 -38.57 14.13
N CYS A 299 -4.39 -37.61 13.20
CA CYS A 299 -5.52 -36.74 12.89
C CYS A 299 -6.13 -37.13 11.53
N ASP A 300 -7.40 -37.59 11.56
CA ASP A 300 -8.17 -37.84 10.34
C ASP A 300 -8.99 -36.61 9.91
N GLU A 301 -9.43 -35.79 10.86
CA GLU A 301 -10.15 -34.53 10.68
C GLU A 301 -9.69 -33.50 11.71
N GLY A 302 -9.58 -32.23 11.32
CA GLY A 302 -9.12 -31.18 12.22
C GLY A 302 -9.11 -29.78 11.61
N ILE A 303 -8.54 -28.83 12.34
CA ILE A 303 -8.43 -27.42 11.93
C ILE A 303 -7.53 -27.32 10.71
N VAL A 304 -7.97 -26.60 9.69
CA VAL A 304 -7.24 -26.41 8.42
C VAL A 304 -6.66 -25.00 8.37
N GLU A 305 -5.39 -24.89 7.99
CA GLU A 305 -4.74 -23.61 7.70
C GLU A 305 -4.01 -23.64 6.35
N GLU A 306 -3.94 -22.49 5.69
CA GLU A 306 -3.36 -22.34 4.35
C GLU A 306 -1.98 -21.65 4.42
N CYS A 307 -0.93 -22.39 4.07
CA CYS A 307 0.45 -21.90 3.89
C CYS A 307 0.62 -21.44 2.45
N TYR A 308 0.83 -20.14 2.22
CA TYR A 308 1.17 -19.65 0.87
C TYR A 308 2.62 -20.01 0.53
N CYS A 309 2.82 -21.27 0.13
CA CYS A 309 4.10 -21.98 0.02
C CYS A 309 4.03 -22.82 -1.28
N PRO A 310 4.18 -22.19 -2.47
CA PRO A 310 3.82 -22.80 -3.74
C PRO A 310 4.70 -23.99 -4.09
N VAL A 311 4.07 -25.08 -4.57
CA VAL A 311 4.75 -26.34 -4.84
C VAL A 311 4.32 -26.94 -6.18
N TRP A 312 5.22 -27.68 -6.81
CA TRP A 312 4.90 -28.53 -7.95
C TRP A 312 4.23 -29.83 -7.49
N PRO A 313 3.29 -30.37 -8.28
CA PRO A 313 2.55 -31.57 -7.92
C PRO A 313 3.51 -32.77 -7.79
N LEU A 314 3.31 -33.55 -6.73
CA LEU A 314 3.93 -34.86 -6.61
C LEU A 314 3.17 -35.87 -7.48
N LYS A 315 3.80 -37.02 -7.78
CA LYS A 315 3.30 -38.02 -8.74
C LYS A 315 1.86 -38.52 -8.51
N LYS A 316 1.26 -38.29 -7.34
CA LYS A 316 -0.15 -38.56 -7.06
C LYS A 316 -0.96 -37.27 -7.25
N LEU A 317 -1.81 -37.33 -8.26
CA LEU A 317 -2.62 -36.25 -8.78
C LEU A 317 -3.97 -36.20 -8.03
N HIS A 318 -4.32 -35.09 -7.36
CA HIS A 318 -5.63 -34.93 -6.68
C HIS A 318 -6.59 -33.95 -7.37
N LEU A 319 -6.11 -33.12 -8.29
CA LEU A 319 -6.97 -32.29 -9.16
C LEU A 319 -7.97 -33.12 -10.01
N TYR A 320 -7.76 -34.44 -10.14
CA TYR A 320 -8.27 -35.27 -11.23
C TYR A 320 -9.43 -36.19 -10.83
N ASP A 321 -9.94 -36.08 -9.61
CA ASP A 321 -10.95 -37.02 -9.10
C ASP A 321 -12.38 -36.66 -9.54
N LEU A 322 -12.61 -35.44 -10.04
CA LEU A 322 -13.90 -35.04 -10.59
C LEU A 322 -13.99 -35.35 -12.10
N LYS A 323 -15.15 -35.84 -12.52
CA LYS A 323 -15.42 -36.27 -13.90
C LYS A 323 -15.14 -35.15 -14.92
N GLY A 324 -15.55 -33.91 -14.62
CA GLY A 324 -15.34 -32.75 -15.49
C GLY A 324 -13.88 -32.52 -15.87
N TYR A 325 -12.97 -32.61 -14.90
CA TYR A 325 -11.53 -32.48 -15.14
C TYR A 325 -11.00 -33.62 -16.01
N GLN A 326 -11.40 -34.86 -15.72
CA GLN A 326 -10.99 -36.01 -16.51
C GLN A 326 -11.43 -35.88 -17.97
N SER A 327 -12.68 -35.47 -18.21
CA SER A 327 -13.21 -35.24 -19.55
C SER A 327 -12.45 -34.12 -20.27
N PHE A 328 -12.17 -33.00 -19.58
CA PHE A 328 -11.42 -31.88 -20.16
C PHE A 328 -10.01 -32.29 -20.60
N LEU A 329 -9.30 -33.03 -19.73
CA LEU A 329 -7.93 -33.48 -19.99
C LEU A 329 -7.85 -34.53 -21.10
N LYS A 330 -8.87 -35.39 -21.22
CA LYS A 330 -9.07 -36.32 -22.35
C LYS A 330 -9.51 -35.61 -23.64
N LYS A 331 -9.62 -34.28 -23.63
CA LYS A 331 -10.08 -33.44 -24.75
C LYS A 331 -11.53 -33.73 -25.17
N GLN A 332 -12.34 -34.29 -24.27
CA GLN A 332 -13.77 -34.52 -24.44
C GLN A 332 -14.55 -33.28 -24.00
N TYR A 333 -14.37 -32.17 -24.69
CA TYR A 333 -14.80 -30.85 -24.20
C TYR A 333 -16.32 -30.68 -24.10
N ASP A 334 -17.12 -31.27 -25.00
CA ASP A 334 -18.58 -31.20 -24.88
C ASP A 334 -19.08 -31.90 -23.60
N LYS A 335 -18.50 -33.05 -23.29
CA LYS A 335 -18.78 -33.80 -22.06
C LYS A 335 -18.31 -33.05 -20.81
N ALA A 336 -17.11 -32.46 -20.87
CA ALA A 336 -16.59 -31.64 -19.78
C ALA A 336 -17.50 -30.43 -19.50
N LEU A 337 -18.03 -29.79 -20.55
CA LEU A 337 -18.94 -28.65 -20.42
C LEU A 337 -20.23 -29.04 -19.70
N GLU A 338 -20.82 -30.18 -20.05
CA GLU A 338 -22.00 -30.73 -19.38
C GLU A 338 -21.72 -31.01 -17.90
N GLU A 339 -20.62 -31.70 -17.60
CA GLU A 339 -20.23 -32.07 -16.25
C GLU A 339 -19.95 -30.85 -15.37
N PHE A 340 -19.24 -29.83 -15.86
CA PHE A 340 -19.01 -28.59 -15.11
C PHE A 340 -20.28 -27.75 -14.95
N THR A 341 -21.17 -27.74 -15.94
CA THR A 341 -22.46 -27.01 -15.83
C THR A 341 -23.37 -27.66 -14.78
N GLN A 342 -23.37 -28.99 -14.69
CA GLN A 342 -24.10 -29.70 -13.65
C GLN A 342 -23.56 -29.35 -12.26
N LEU A 343 -22.24 -29.33 -12.07
CA LEU A 343 -21.60 -28.92 -10.81
C LEU A 343 -21.94 -27.47 -10.47
N TYR A 344 -21.85 -26.55 -11.43
CA TYR A 344 -22.17 -25.14 -11.24
C TYR A 344 -23.61 -24.91 -10.76
N ASN A 345 -24.57 -25.63 -11.35
CA ASN A 345 -25.98 -25.48 -10.99
C ASN A 345 -26.31 -26.11 -9.63
N GLY A 346 -25.58 -27.16 -9.24
CA GLY A 346 -25.76 -27.85 -7.96
C GLY A 346 -25.03 -27.22 -6.77
N ASP A 347 -24.08 -26.31 -7.02
CA ASP A 347 -23.23 -25.72 -5.99
C ASP A 347 -23.69 -24.31 -5.58
N THR A 348 -23.79 -24.09 -4.27
CA THR A 348 -24.13 -22.80 -3.64
C THR A 348 -22.96 -22.24 -2.82
N SER A 349 -21.83 -22.94 -2.79
CA SER A 349 -20.63 -22.57 -2.04
C SER A 349 -19.78 -21.52 -2.76
N LYS A 350 -18.67 -21.14 -2.11
CA LYS A 350 -17.66 -20.25 -2.70
C LYS A 350 -16.90 -20.89 -3.87
N ASP A 351 -16.96 -22.22 -4.02
CA ASP A 351 -16.32 -22.96 -5.11
C ASP A 351 -17.11 -22.88 -6.43
N LYS A 352 -18.31 -22.31 -6.40
CA LYS A 352 -19.10 -22.04 -7.61
C LYS A 352 -18.33 -21.24 -8.67
N ALA A 353 -17.46 -20.33 -8.23
CA ALA A 353 -16.56 -19.59 -9.11
C ALA A 353 -15.54 -20.50 -9.82
N VAL A 354 -15.11 -21.60 -9.19
CA VAL A 354 -14.22 -22.61 -9.81
C VAL A 354 -14.91 -23.26 -10.99
N TRP A 355 -16.15 -23.71 -10.85
CA TRP A 355 -16.90 -24.35 -11.94
C TRP A 355 -17.15 -23.38 -13.10
N ALA A 356 -17.52 -22.13 -12.80
CA ALA A 356 -17.66 -21.07 -13.80
C ALA A 356 -16.39 -20.87 -14.65
N LYS A 357 -15.20 -20.87 -14.02
CA LYS A 357 -13.93 -20.76 -14.75
C LYS A 357 -13.75 -21.89 -15.75
N TRP A 358 -14.02 -23.13 -15.31
CA TRP A 358 -13.87 -24.30 -16.14
C TRP A 358 -14.90 -24.39 -17.27
N ILE A 359 -16.13 -23.91 -17.05
CA ILE A 359 -17.13 -23.73 -18.11
C ILE A 359 -16.59 -22.78 -19.20
N VAL A 360 -16.11 -21.60 -18.81
CA VAL A 360 -15.58 -20.60 -19.75
C VAL A 360 -14.36 -21.15 -20.50
N LEU A 361 -13.41 -21.78 -19.80
CA LEU A 361 -12.26 -22.43 -20.43
C LEU A 361 -12.70 -23.48 -21.44
N THR A 362 -13.66 -24.33 -21.10
CA THR A 362 -14.16 -25.37 -21.99
C THR A 362 -14.82 -24.80 -23.24
N LEU A 363 -15.61 -23.72 -23.11
CA LEU A 363 -16.19 -23.00 -24.24
C LEU A 363 -15.12 -22.39 -25.15
N ILE A 364 -14.04 -21.85 -24.59
CA ILE A 364 -12.88 -21.36 -25.36
C ILE A 364 -12.23 -22.51 -26.13
N ARG A 365 -12.06 -23.69 -25.51
CA ARG A 365 -11.50 -24.89 -26.17
C ARG A 365 -12.38 -25.43 -27.30
N LEU A 366 -13.70 -25.35 -27.15
CA LEU A 366 -14.69 -25.66 -28.18
C LEU A 366 -14.79 -24.59 -29.28
N GLN A 367 -14.00 -23.51 -29.21
CA GLN A 367 -14.08 -22.35 -30.11
C GLN A 367 -15.42 -21.60 -30.07
N ARG A 368 -16.24 -21.82 -29.02
CA ARG A 368 -17.53 -21.16 -28.77
C ARG A 368 -17.35 -19.80 -28.09
N LYS A 369 -16.54 -18.92 -28.69
CA LYS A 369 -16.09 -17.66 -28.06
C LYS A 369 -17.23 -16.71 -27.66
N GLN A 370 -18.28 -16.59 -28.48
CA GLN A 370 -19.41 -15.70 -28.18
C GLN A 370 -20.17 -16.14 -26.93
N GLU A 371 -20.33 -17.45 -26.76
CA GLU A 371 -20.96 -18.01 -25.58
C GLU A 371 -20.09 -17.87 -24.35
N ALA A 372 -18.78 -18.13 -24.48
CA ALA A 372 -17.81 -17.88 -23.40
C ALA A 372 -17.90 -16.44 -22.88
N LYS A 373 -17.99 -15.45 -23.78
CA LYS A 373 -18.16 -14.03 -23.43
C LYS A 373 -19.47 -13.75 -22.70
N ARG A 374 -20.58 -14.32 -23.19
CA ARG A 374 -21.89 -14.16 -22.54
C ARG A 374 -21.87 -14.71 -21.11
N MET A 375 -21.34 -15.92 -20.93
CA MET A 375 -21.22 -16.55 -19.61
C MET A 375 -20.30 -15.74 -18.69
N LEU A 376 -19.17 -15.26 -19.21
CA LEU A 376 -18.21 -14.47 -18.43
C LEU A 376 -18.84 -13.17 -17.88
N LYS A 377 -19.63 -12.45 -18.70
CA LYS A 377 -20.36 -11.26 -18.24
C LYS A 377 -21.33 -11.56 -17.10
N GLN A 378 -21.99 -12.71 -17.17
CA GLN A 378 -22.86 -13.16 -16.08
C GLN A 378 -22.04 -13.48 -14.82
N TYR A 379 -20.96 -14.25 -14.94
CA TYR A 379 -20.15 -14.66 -13.80
C TYR A 379 -19.42 -13.50 -13.13
N ILE A 380 -19.00 -12.47 -13.87
CA ILE A 380 -18.46 -11.24 -13.30
C ILE A 380 -19.53 -10.48 -12.50
N LYS A 381 -20.79 -10.48 -12.96
CA LYS A 381 -21.87 -9.88 -12.17
C LYS A 381 -22.13 -10.64 -10.87
N GLU A 382 -22.01 -11.97 -10.90
CA GLU A 382 -22.18 -12.83 -9.73
C GLU A 382 -20.96 -12.77 -8.77
N HIS A 383 -19.75 -12.59 -9.32
CA HIS A 383 -18.47 -12.61 -8.61
C HIS A 383 -17.56 -11.45 -9.08
N PRO A 384 -17.93 -10.19 -8.84
CA PRO A 384 -17.26 -9.02 -9.41
C PRO A 384 -15.80 -8.86 -8.97
N HIS A 385 -15.43 -9.53 -7.88
CA HIS A 385 -14.12 -9.41 -7.25
C HIS A 385 -13.17 -10.57 -7.58
N ASN A 386 -13.61 -11.58 -8.33
CA ASN A 386 -12.75 -12.71 -8.69
C ASN A 386 -11.88 -12.37 -9.92
N ALA A 387 -10.59 -12.10 -9.69
CA ALA A 387 -9.64 -11.71 -10.74
C ALA A 387 -9.47 -12.73 -11.88
N ASP A 388 -9.72 -14.02 -11.64
CA ASP A 388 -9.54 -15.05 -12.67
C ASP A 388 -10.49 -14.84 -13.86
N PHE A 389 -11.69 -14.29 -13.64
CA PHE A 389 -12.65 -14.00 -14.72
C PHE A 389 -12.13 -12.92 -15.66
N TYR A 390 -11.46 -11.90 -15.14
CA TYR A 390 -10.87 -10.85 -15.96
C TYR A 390 -9.75 -11.39 -16.85
N LYS A 391 -8.93 -12.31 -16.33
CA LYS A 391 -7.92 -13.04 -17.11
C LYS A 391 -8.54 -13.90 -18.22
N LEU A 392 -9.68 -14.54 -17.95
CA LEU A 392 -10.41 -15.33 -18.95
C LEU A 392 -11.01 -14.47 -20.07
N GLY A 393 -11.40 -13.22 -19.79
CA GLY A 393 -11.88 -12.27 -20.80
C GLY A 393 -10.83 -11.98 -21.88
N ILE A 394 -9.58 -11.78 -21.45
CA ILE A 394 -8.44 -11.60 -22.36
C ILE A 394 -8.25 -12.85 -23.24
N LEU A 395 -8.29 -14.06 -22.65
CA LEU A 395 -8.14 -15.32 -23.38
C LEU A 395 -9.30 -15.61 -24.35
N ALA A 396 -10.50 -15.11 -24.06
CA ALA A 396 -11.66 -15.19 -24.96
C ALA A 396 -11.54 -14.21 -26.16
N GLY A 397 -10.50 -13.38 -26.22
CA GLY A 397 -10.23 -12.46 -27.33
C GLY A 397 -10.98 -11.14 -27.22
N GLU A 398 -11.05 -10.54 -26.04
CA GLU A 398 -11.40 -9.13 -25.86
C GLU A 398 -10.13 -8.29 -26.06
N LYS A 399 -10.13 -7.37 -27.03
CA LYS A 399 -9.00 -6.46 -27.30
C LYS A 399 -8.98 -5.32 -26.27
N GLU A 400 -7.78 -4.83 -25.97
CA GLU A 400 -7.37 -3.70 -25.10
C GLU A 400 -8.04 -2.33 -25.34
N GLN A 401 -9.20 -2.22 -25.99
CA GLN A 401 -9.87 -0.93 -26.14
C GLN A 401 -10.66 -0.59 -24.87
N GLN A 402 -10.00 0.11 -23.94
CA GLN A 402 -10.60 0.89 -22.84
C GLN A 402 -11.82 0.24 -22.17
N ASP A 403 -11.70 -1.04 -21.83
CA ASP A 403 -12.74 -1.81 -21.16
C ASP A 403 -12.42 -1.84 -19.65
N PRO A 404 -13.42 -1.80 -18.72
CA PRO A 404 -13.25 -1.69 -17.26
C PRO A 404 -12.30 -2.73 -16.64
N PHE A 405 -11.99 -3.78 -17.40
CA PHE A 405 -11.14 -4.90 -17.04
C PHE A 405 -9.69 -4.53 -16.69
N SER A 406 -9.15 -3.40 -17.17
CA SER A 406 -7.73 -3.04 -16.95
C SER A 406 -7.48 -2.30 -15.62
N VAL A 407 -8.43 -1.48 -15.15
CA VAL A 407 -8.27 -0.67 -13.92
C VAL A 407 -8.78 -1.42 -12.68
N GLU A 408 -9.78 -2.29 -12.84
CA GLU A 408 -10.27 -3.16 -11.75
C GLU A 408 -9.36 -4.37 -11.48
N ALA A 409 -8.66 -4.91 -12.50
CA ALA A 409 -7.82 -6.10 -12.34
C ALA A 409 -6.61 -5.90 -11.42
N ILE A 410 -6.10 -4.66 -11.31
CA ILE A 410 -5.03 -4.31 -10.37
C ILE A 410 -5.58 -4.18 -8.93
N LYS A 411 -6.88 -3.94 -8.76
CA LYS A 411 -7.51 -3.79 -7.43
C LYS A 411 -7.88 -5.11 -6.74
N LEU A 412 -7.72 -6.26 -7.41
CA LEU A 412 -8.40 -7.49 -6.99
C LEU A 412 -7.55 -8.78 -7.04
N LEU A 413 -6.29 -8.74 -6.63
CA LEU A 413 -5.54 -9.99 -6.36
C LEU A 413 -6.09 -10.80 -5.16
N GLY A 414 -7.09 -10.29 -4.43
CA GLY A 414 -7.41 -10.78 -3.08
C GLY A 414 -8.51 -11.85 -2.93
N GLU A 415 -9.51 -11.94 -3.82
CA GLU A 415 -10.62 -12.90 -3.60
C GLU A 415 -10.37 -14.27 -4.26
N ALA A 416 -9.67 -14.32 -5.40
CA ALA A 416 -9.41 -15.58 -6.10
C ALA A 416 -8.57 -16.55 -5.23
N THR A 417 -7.66 -16.02 -4.41
CA THR A 417 -6.82 -16.83 -3.50
C THR A 417 -7.62 -17.54 -2.41
N GLY A 418 -8.86 -17.11 -2.14
CA GLY A 418 -9.77 -17.76 -1.18
C GLY A 418 -10.65 -18.85 -1.78
N SER A 419 -10.55 -19.12 -3.09
CA SER A 419 -11.20 -20.27 -3.74
C SER A 419 -10.31 -21.51 -3.67
N ALA A 420 -10.89 -22.71 -3.73
CA ALA A 420 -10.12 -23.95 -3.75
C ALA A 420 -9.08 -24.00 -4.89
N GLU A 421 -9.36 -23.34 -6.02
CA GLU A 421 -8.47 -23.23 -7.17
C GLU A 421 -8.41 -21.79 -7.68
N PHE A 422 -7.26 -21.35 -8.19
CA PHE A 422 -7.05 -20.04 -8.82
C PHE A 422 -5.95 -20.06 -9.89
N PHE A 423 -5.93 -19.09 -10.81
CA PHE A 423 -4.84 -19.04 -11.78
C PHE A 423 -3.55 -18.53 -11.14
N TYR A 424 -2.48 -19.31 -11.32
CA TYR A 424 -1.14 -18.96 -10.86
C TYR A 424 -0.32 -18.35 -12.00
N LYS A 425 0.52 -17.37 -11.70
CA LYS A 425 1.50 -16.84 -12.65
C LYS A 425 2.84 -16.79 -11.95
N VAL A 426 3.77 -17.66 -12.36
CA VAL A 426 5.19 -17.50 -12.02
C VAL A 426 5.73 -16.47 -13.01
N GLU A 427 6.10 -15.29 -12.54
CA GLU A 427 7.02 -14.45 -13.31
C GLU A 427 8.44 -14.99 -13.09
N PRO A 428 9.24 -15.23 -14.15
CA PRO A 428 10.68 -15.42 -14.00
C PRO A 428 11.36 -14.18 -13.45
#